data_AF-A0A1I4ZWL1-F1
#
_entry.id   AF-A0A1I4ZWL1-F1
#
_cell.length_a   1.000
_cell.length_b   1.000
_cell.length_c   1.000
_cell.angle_alpha   90.00
_cell.angle_beta   90.00
_cell.angle_gamma   90.00
#
_symmetry.space_group_name_H-M   'P 1'
#
loop_
_entity.id
_entity.type
_entity.pdbx_description
1 polymer ?
#
loop_
_entity_poly.entity_id
_entity_poly.type
_entity_poly.pdbx_seq_one_letter_code
_entity_poly.pdbx_strand_id
1 'polypeptide(L)'
;MDPQAARPPLFITMHERDNVAIVANDGGLPPGTVFPSGLVLREKVPQAHKVALVDIPEGGEVRRYDVPIGYALKPIPAGSWVHERLLQMPAARELQGLPIATVKPPAAAPLEGFSFEGYRNPDGTVGTRNILAITQTVQCVAGVTDFAVQRIKKELLPKYPHVDDVVALEHSYGCGVAIDAPDAIIPIRTLRNISLNPNFGGEVMVVSLGCEKLQPERLLPPGTIPLVDERNVADIGASAENKLDVVCLQDEAHVGFMSMIDSVMRQAEEHLERLNARRRETVPASELVVGVQCGGSDAFSGVTANPAVGFCTDLLVRAGATVMFSEVTEVRDGIDQLTSRAT
;
A
#
# COMPACT_ATOMS: atom_id res chain seq x y z
N MET A 1 36.58 -1.75 3.16
CA MET A 1 36.41 -0.28 3.19
C MET A 1 36.88 0.19 4.54
N ASP A 2 37.82 1.12 4.59
CA ASP A 2 38.40 1.64 5.82
C ASP A 2 37.31 2.30 6.68
N PRO A 3 37.02 1.82 7.90
CA PRO A 3 36.03 2.43 8.79
C PRO A 3 36.44 3.82 9.32
N GLN A 4 37.67 4.27 9.06
CA GLN A 4 38.26 5.48 9.66
C GLN A 4 38.54 6.63 8.70
N ALA A 5 38.27 6.49 7.39
CA ALA A 5 38.23 7.67 6.53
C ALA A 5 37.00 8.51 6.90
N ALA A 6 37.20 9.51 7.78
CA ALA A 6 36.15 10.43 8.21
C ALA A 6 35.45 11.00 6.97
N ARG A 7 34.20 10.58 6.74
CA ARG A 7 33.39 11.11 5.66
C ARG A 7 33.33 12.63 5.81
N PRO A 8 33.39 13.40 4.72
CA PRO A 8 33.27 14.84 4.80
C PRO A 8 31.97 15.22 5.53
N PRO A 9 31.91 16.38 6.20
CA PRO A 9 30.66 16.85 6.81
C PRO A 9 29.55 16.98 5.77
N LEU A 10 28.41 16.36 6.03
CA LEU A 10 27.25 16.32 5.16
C LEU A 10 26.00 16.79 5.93
N PHE A 11 25.25 17.67 5.29
CA PHE A 11 23.86 17.92 5.65
C PHE A 11 22.99 17.77 4.40
N ILE A 12 21.69 17.56 4.61
CA ILE A 12 20.69 17.45 3.55
C ILE A 12 19.66 18.57 3.73
N THR A 13 19.49 19.38 2.68
CA THR A 13 18.41 20.36 2.53
C THR A 13 17.34 19.80 1.59
N MET A 14 16.08 20.19 1.81
CA MET A 14 14.95 19.63 1.07
C MET A 14 14.38 20.65 0.08
N HIS A 15 14.44 21.94 0.44
CA HIS A 15 14.07 23.05 -0.42
C HIS A 15 15.09 24.18 -0.34
N GLU A 16 15.25 24.97 -1.40
CA GLU A 16 16.19 26.11 -1.44
C GLU A 16 15.82 27.22 -0.45
N ARG A 17 14.55 27.28 -0.03
CA ARG A 17 14.02 28.24 0.94
C ARG A 17 14.13 27.75 2.38
N ASP A 18 14.61 26.53 2.60
CA ASP A 18 14.76 26.00 3.95
C ASP A 18 15.86 26.75 4.70
N ASN A 19 15.64 26.99 5.98
CA ASN A 19 16.63 27.60 6.87
C ASN A 19 17.23 26.62 7.89
N VAL A 20 16.86 25.34 7.77
CA VAL A 20 17.45 24.22 8.50
C VAL A 20 17.79 23.06 7.56
N ALA A 21 18.79 22.27 7.92
CA ALA A 21 19.18 21.05 7.22
C ALA A 21 19.34 19.87 8.18
N ILE A 22 19.37 18.64 7.69
CA ILE A 22 19.57 17.43 8.49
C ILE A 22 21.03 16.96 8.41
N VAL A 23 21.68 16.75 9.56
CA VAL A 23 23.04 16.18 9.60
C VAL A 23 23.01 14.69 9.24
N ALA A 24 23.80 14.30 8.24
CA ALA A 24 23.77 12.95 7.66
C ALA A 24 24.89 12.03 8.14
N ASN A 25 25.96 12.56 8.73
CA ASN A 25 27.09 11.76 9.19
C ASN A 25 26.69 10.83 10.36
N ASP A 26 27.16 9.59 10.30
CA ASP A 26 26.97 8.59 11.35
C ASP A 26 27.54 9.08 12.68
N GLY A 27 26.76 8.95 13.75
CA GLY A 27 27.12 9.47 15.09
C GLY A 27 27.04 11.00 15.26
N GLY A 28 26.71 11.74 14.20
CA GLY A 28 26.61 13.20 14.17
C GLY A 28 27.95 13.90 13.96
N LEU A 29 27.98 15.21 14.20
CA LEU A 29 29.15 16.06 13.97
C LEU A 29 29.48 16.90 15.22
N PRO A 30 30.76 17.03 15.60
CA PRO A 30 31.20 17.82 16.76
C PRO A 30 31.15 19.34 16.50
N PRO A 31 31.21 20.17 17.57
CA PRO A 31 31.39 21.61 17.42
C PRO A 31 32.67 21.96 16.64
N GLY A 32 32.66 23.08 15.95
CA GLY A 32 33.77 23.55 15.11
C GLY A 32 33.86 22.87 13.74
N THR A 33 33.00 21.89 13.45
CA THR A 33 32.93 21.28 12.11
C THR A 33 32.53 22.34 11.07
N VAL A 34 33.30 22.44 9.99
CA VAL A 34 33.06 23.37 8.88
C VAL A 34 32.51 22.60 7.68
N PHE A 35 31.35 23.00 7.18
CA PHE A 35 30.78 22.46 5.95
C PHE A 35 31.36 23.16 4.71
N PRO A 36 31.27 22.56 3.51
CA PRO A 36 31.69 23.21 2.27
C PRO A 36 31.03 24.57 1.99
N SER A 37 29.84 24.82 2.55
CA SER A 37 29.16 26.11 2.47
C SER A 37 29.79 27.22 3.33
N GLY A 38 30.76 26.89 4.18
CA GLY A 38 31.33 27.80 5.18
C GLY A 38 30.58 27.82 6.51
N LEU A 39 29.46 27.11 6.64
CA LEU A 39 28.73 26.96 7.90
C LEU A 39 29.60 26.25 8.94
N VAL A 40 29.66 26.78 10.16
CA VAL A 40 30.42 26.21 11.28
C VAL A 40 29.48 25.78 12.39
N LEU A 41 29.59 24.53 12.84
CA LEU A 41 28.80 24.04 13.97
C LEU A 41 29.22 24.70 15.29
N ARG A 42 28.25 25.15 16.07
CA ARG A 42 28.49 25.76 17.39
C ARG A 42 28.52 24.75 18.52
N GLU A 43 27.84 23.63 18.33
CA GLU A 43 27.69 22.55 19.29
C GLU A 43 27.69 21.20 18.56
N LYS A 44 27.66 20.09 19.31
CA LYS A 44 27.48 18.77 18.68
C LYS A 44 26.06 18.69 18.14
N VAL A 45 25.93 18.39 16.84
CA VAL A 45 24.64 18.07 16.23
C VAL A 45 24.59 16.57 15.99
N PRO A 46 23.68 15.83 16.66
CA PRO A 46 23.53 14.40 16.42
C PRO A 46 23.12 14.08 14.97
N GLN A 47 23.37 12.86 14.55
CA GLN A 47 22.86 12.34 13.28
C GLN A 47 21.34 12.51 13.22
N ALA A 48 20.83 12.81 12.02
CA ALA A 48 19.41 12.95 11.73
C ALA A 48 18.72 14.13 12.46
N HIS A 49 19.48 14.99 13.13
CA HIS A 49 18.97 16.21 13.73
C HIS A 49 19.17 17.44 12.85
N LYS A 50 18.38 18.47 13.14
CA LYS A 50 18.35 19.73 12.38
C LYS A 50 19.51 20.64 12.81
N VAL A 51 20.18 21.25 11.85
CA VAL A 51 21.12 22.36 12.06
C VAL A 51 20.56 23.62 11.42
N ALA A 52 20.68 24.77 12.10
CA ALA A 52 20.32 26.07 11.53
C ALA A 52 21.34 26.50 10.46
N LEU A 53 20.87 26.85 9.26
CA LEU A 53 21.72 27.29 8.16
C LEU A 53 22.02 28.80 8.21
N VAL A 54 21.15 29.56 8.89
CA VAL A 54 21.23 31.01 9.07
C VAL A 54 20.86 31.35 10.51
N ASP A 55 21.11 32.59 10.93
CA ASP A 55 20.59 33.10 12.20
C ASP A 55 19.06 33.22 12.11
N ILE A 56 18.35 32.58 13.05
CA ILE A 56 16.89 32.63 13.16
C ILE A 56 16.56 33.46 14.41
N PRO A 57 15.89 34.62 14.28
CA PRO A 57 15.55 35.45 15.43
C PRO A 57 14.47 34.77 16.31
N GLU A 58 14.29 35.26 17.53
CA GLU A 58 13.13 34.89 18.36
C GLU A 58 11.81 35.21 17.62
N GLY A 59 10.86 34.28 17.66
CA GLY A 59 9.64 34.31 16.87
C GLY A 59 9.83 34.04 15.37
N GLY A 60 11.08 33.89 14.91
CA GLY A 60 11.40 33.58 13.52
C GLY A 60 10.94 32.18 13.13
N GLU A 61 10.49 32.03 11.88
CA GLU A 61 10.06 30.74 11.34
C GLU A 61 11.24 29.79 11.21
N VAL A 62 11.04 28.54 11.65
CA VAL A 62 11.89 27.41 11.28
C VAL A 62 11.20 26.70 10.11
N ARG A 63 11.87 26.70 8.96
CA ARG A 63 11.30 26.30 7.67
C ARG A 63 12.02 25.07 7.12
N ARG A 64 11.24 24.04 6.81
CA ARG A 64 11.69 22.76 6.28
C ARG A 64 10.68 22.27 5.23
N TYR A 65 11.14 21.77 4.08
CA TYR A 65 10.28 21.45 2.93
C TYR A 65 9.50 22.67 2.40
N ASP A 66 10.05 23.88 2.57
CA ASP A 66 9.34 25.16 2.38
C ASP A 66 8.07 25.35 3.23
N VAL A 67 7.94 24.59 4.32
CA VAL A 67 6.84 24.69 5.27
C VAL A 67 7.36 25.21 6.61
N PRO A 68 6.71 26.20 7.24
CA PRO A 68 6.99 26.58 8.62
C PRO A 68 6.63 25.41 9.55
N ILE A 69 7.65 24.76 10.13
CA ILE A 69 7.47 23.63 11.06
C ILE A 69 7.42 24.06 12.53
N GLY A 70 7.69 25.34 12.80
CA GLY A 70 7.71 25.91 14.14
C GLY A 70 8.28 27.32 14.14
N TYR A 71 8.21 27.98 15.29
CA TYR A 71 8.77 29.31 15.50
C TYR A 71 9.79 29.25 16.64
N ALA A 72 10.92 29.93 16.48
CA ALA A 72 11.98 29.89 17.46
C ALA A 72 11.56 30.58 18.77
N LEU A 73 11.66 29.89 19.90
CA LEU A 73 11.32 30.43 21.23
C LEU A 73 12.36 31.43 21.75
N LYS A 74 13.56 31.42 21.18
CA LYS A 74 14.71 32.28 21.46
C LYS A 74 15.52 32.41 20.18
N PRO A 75 16.44 33.39 20.05
CA PRO A 75 17.32 33.46 18.90
C PRO A 75 18.15 32.16 18.74
N ILE A 76 18.19 31.60 17.54
CA ILE A 76 18.95 30.40 17.16
C ILE A 76 20.02 30.82 16.15
N PRO A 77 21.30 30.93 16.56
CA PRO A 77 22.37 31.27 15.64
C PRO A 77 22.61 30.19 14.57
N ALA A 78 23.14 30.59 13.42
CA ALA A 78 23.60 29.68 12.38
C ALA A 78 24.61 28.67 12.97
N GLY A 79 24.45 27.41 12.60
CA GLY A 79 25.29 26.29 13.06
C GLY A 79 24.87 25.68 14.40
N SER A 80 23.79 26.17 15.02
CA SER A 80 23.22 25.56 16.25
C SER A 80 22.32 24.37 15.97
N TRP A 81 22.20 23.49 16.96
CA TRP A 81 21.29 22.34 16.91
C TRP A 81 19.84 22.81 17.12
N VAL A 82 18.96 22.49 16.18
CA VAL A 82 17.52 22.79 16.27
C VAL A 82 16.74 21.55 16.70
N HIS A 83 16.11 21.61 17.86
CA HIS A 83 15.28 20.55 18.42
C HIS A 83 13.96 21.11 18.98
N GLU A 84 13.00 20.24 19.25
CA GLU A 84 11.61 20.56 19.62
C GLU A 84 11.51 21.51 20.83
N ARG A 85 12.42 21.42 21.82
CA ARG A 85 12.41 22.33 22.99
C ARG A 85 12.76 23.79 22.65
N LEU A 86 13.28 24.08 21.47
CA LEU A 86 13.54 25.44 20.99
C LEU A 86 12.38 26.00 20.17
N LEU A 87 11.37 25.19 19.87
CA LEU A 87 10.33 25.51 18.92
C LEU A 87 8.96 25.62 19.59
N GLN A 88 8.27 26.70 19.29
CA GLN A 88 6.82 26.75 19.41
C GLN A 88 6.23 26.08 18.17
N MET A 89 5.59 24.94 18.35
CA MET A 89 4.87 24.26 17.27
C MET A 89 3.66 25.11 16.83
N PRO A 90 3.35 25.17 15.52
CA PRO A 90 2.12 25.80 15.05
C PRO A 90 0.90 25.05 15.60
N ALA A 91 -0.24 25.73 15.69
CA ALA A 91 -1.50 25.07 16.02
C ALA A 91 -1.87 24.03 14.95
N ALA A 92 -2.57 22.97 15.36
CA ALA A 92 -3.07 21.97 14.44
C ALA A 92 -3.95 22.64 13.37
N ARG A 93 -3.78 22.21 12.11
CA ARG A 93 -4.49 22.82 11.00
C ARG A 93 -5.96 22.39 11.01
N GLU A 94 -6.88 23.34 11.06
CA GLU A 94 -8.31 23.12 10.88
C GLU A 94 -8.65 22.75 9.43
N LEU A 95 -9.81 22.09 9.23
CA LEU A 95 -10.24 21.66 7.89
C LEU A 95 -10.96 22.77 7.11
N GLN A 96 -11.33 23.87 7.76
CA GLN A 96 -11.96 25.02 7.13
C GLN A 96 -10.91 25.99 6.58
N GLY A 97 -11.16 26.55 5.39
CA GLY A 97 -10.29 27.57 4.78
C GLY A 97 -8.95 27.03 4.26
N LEU A 98 -8.84 25.72 4.02
CA LEU A 98 -7.67 25.13 3.38
C LEU A 98 -7.52 25.65 1.94
N PRO A 99 -6.28 25.80 1.44
CA PRO A 99 -6.05 26.05 0.02
C PRO A 99 -6.51 24.83 -0.79
N ILE A 100 -7.39 25.04 -1.77
CA ILE A 100 -7.90 23.96 -2.63
C ILE A 100 -7.55 24.28 -4.07
N ALA A 101 -6.85 23.35 -4.74
CA ALA A 101 -6.46 23.48 -6.15
C ALA A 101 -5.72 24.80 -6.48
N THR A 102 -5.00 25.35 -5.50
CA THR A 102 -4.27 26.63 -5.64
C THR A 102 -2.90 26.45 -6.29
N VAL A 103 -2.35 25.22 -6.26
CA VAL A 103 -1.07 24.85 -6.85
C VAL A 103 -1.34 23.93 -8.02
N LYS A 104 -1.11 24.43 -9.24
CA LYS A 104 -1.18 23.64 -10.47
C LYS A 104 0.22 23.24 -10.89
N PRO A 105 0.62 21.96 -10.71
CA PRO A 105 1.90 21.51 -11.21
C PRO A 105 1.94 21.66 -12.74
N PRO A 106 3.10 21.98 -13.33
CA PRO A 106 3.25 22.01 -14.78
C PRO A 106 2.97 20.63 -15.35
N ALA A 107 2.27 20.57 -16.49
CA ALA A 107 2.05 19.33 -17.20
C ALA A 107 3.40 18.73 -17.60
N ALA A 108 3.70 17.53 -17.10
CA ALA A 108 4.90 16.80 -17.49
C ALA A 108 4.64 16.01 -18.78
N ALA A 109 5.66 15.91 -19.65
CA ALA A 109 5.57 15.11 -20.85
C ALA A 109 5.33 13.62 -20.49
N PRO A 110 4.38 12.93 -21.15
CA PRO A 110 4.12 11.52 -20.92
C PRO A 110 5.36 10.68 -21.24
N LEU A 111 5.48 9.54 -20.56
CA LEU A 111 6.52 8.55 -20.78
C LEU A 111 5.92 7.37 -21.54
N GLU A 112 6.39 7.16 -22.77
CA GLU A 112 5.91 6.09 -23.65
C GLU A 112 6.94 4.96 -23.76
N GLY A 113 6.49 3.78 -24.20
CA GLY A 113 7.37 2.64 -24.50
C GLY A 113 7.84 1.83 -23.28
N PHE A 114 7.41 2.19 -22.06
CA PHE A 114 7.66 1.38 -20.86
C PHE A 114 6.62 0.28 -20.73
N SER A 115 7.06 -0.93 -20.43
CA SER A 115 6.21 -2.12 -20.30
C SER A 115 6.66 -3.02 -19.15
N PHE A 116 5.81 -3.99 -18.79
CA PHE A 116 6.15 -5.08 -17.89
C PHE A 116 5.46 -6.37 -18.31
N GLU A 117 5.94 -7.50 -17.82
CA GLU A 117 5.34 -8.82 -18.07
C GLU A 117 4.24 -9.10 -17.03
N GLY A 118 2.98 -8.96 -17.44
CA GLY A 118 1.80 -9.10 -16.57
C GLY A 118 0.80 -10.15 -17.03
N TYR A 119 -0.13 -10.54 -16.18
CA TYR A 119 -1.23 -11.44 -16.51
C TYR A 119 -2.50 -10.64 -16.79
N ARG A 120 -2.89 -10.55 -18.06
CA ARG A 120 -4.12 -9.86 -18.45
C ARG A 120 -5.35 -10.63 -17.96
N ASN A 121 -6.33 -9.90 -17.45
CA ASN A 121 -7.62 -10.43 -16.99
C ASN A 121 -8.72 -10.15 -18.02
N PRO A 122 -9.81 -10.93 -18.03
CA PRO A 122 -10.96 -10.69 -18.91
C PRO A 122 -11.62 -9.31 -18.71
N ASP A 123 -11.54 -8.74 -17.52
CA ASP A 123 -12.06 -7.39 -17.19
C ASP A 123 -11.16 -6.24 -17.66
N GLY A 124 -10.03 -6.56 -18.30
CA GLY A 124 -9.05 -5.61 -18.82
C GLY A 124 -7.92 -5.28 -17.84
N THR A 125 -8.07 -5.58 -16.54
CA THR A 125 -7.02 -5.33 -15.55
C THR A 125 -5.82 -6.24 -15.75
N VAL A 126 -4.67 -5.90 -15.16
CA VAL A 126 -3.45 -6.70 -15.26
C VAL A 126 -2.88 -7.05 -13.89
N GLY A 127 -2.74 -8.35 -13.63
CA GLY A 127 -2.05 -8.89 -12.46
C GLY A 127 -0.53 -8.88 -12.64
N THR A 128 0.20 -8.55 -11.59
CA THR A 128 1.67 -8.74 -11.52
C THR A 128 2.06 -10.14 -11.04
N ARG A 129 1.11 -10.84 -10.41
CA ARG A 129 1.20 -12.23 -9.97
C ARG A 129 -0.05 -13.00 -10.41
N ASN A 130 0.04 -14.32 -10.36
CA ASN A 130 -1.04 -15.25 -10.66
C ASN A 130 -1.29 -16.12 -9.43
N ILE A 131 -2.26 -15.73 -8.59
CA ILE A 131 -2.47 -16.27 -7.25
C ILE A 131 -3.88 -16.82 -7.14
N LEU A 132 -4.03 -18.02 -6.56
CA LEU A 132 -5.35 -18.48 -6.10
C LEU A 132 -5.69 -17.82 -4.77
N ALA A 133 -6.74 -17.01 -4.73
CA ALA A 133 -7.30 -16.51 -3.48
C ALA A 133 -8.44 -17.39 -2.98
N ILE A 134 -8.40 -17.71 -1.69
CA ILE A 134 -9.48 -18.37 -0.97
C ILE A 134 -10.09 -17.34 -0.01
N THR A 135 -11.22 -16.75 -0.41
CA THR A 135 -11.95 -15.82 0.45
C THR A 135 -12.80 -16.57 1.45
N GLN A 136 -12.84 -16.07 2.67
CA GLN A 136 -13.71 -16.58 3.72
C GLN A 136 -14.94 -15.70 3.82
N THR A 137 -16.04 -16.23 4.35
CA THR A 137 -17.22 -15.42 4.72
C THR A 137 -17.28 -15.15 6.22
N VAL A 138 -16.47 -15.86 7.01
CA VAL A 138 -16.50 -15.80 8.47
C VAL A 138 -15.21 -16.34 9.11
N GLN A 139 -14.79 -15.76 10.24
CA GLN A 139 -13.60 -16.19 10.99
C GLN A 139 -13.61 -17.68 11.40
N CYS A 140 -14.79 -18.29 11.60
CA CYS A 140 -14.92 -19.66 12.07
C CYS A 140 -14.32 -20.70 11.11
N VAL A 141 -14.15 -20.37 9.83
CA VAL A 141 -13.52 -21.27 8.85
C VAL A 141 -12.00 -21.13 8.77
N ALA A 142 -11.40 -20.17 9.47
CA ALA A 142 -9.99 -19.82 9.32
C ALA A 142 -9.06 -21.01 9.54
N GLY A 143 -9.24 -21.76 10.64
CA GLY A 143 -8.38 -22.92 10.94
C GLY A 143 -8.49 -24.06 9.92
N VAL A 144 -9.67 -24.29 9.36
CA VAL A 144 -9.86 -25.30 8.29
C VAL A 144 -9.20 -24.82 7.00
N THR A 145 -9.34 -23.53 6.68
CA THR A 145 -8.80 -22.92 5.47
C THR A 145 -7.27 -22.84 5.51
N ASP A 146 -6.67 -22.44 6.64
CA ASP A 146 -5.21 -22.42 6.79
C ASP A 146 -4.63 -23.83 6.60
N PHE A 147 -5.22 -24.84 7.25
CA PHE A 147 -4.79 -26.23 7.04
C PHE A 147 -4.90 -26.65 5.57
N ALA A 148 -6.00 -26.31 4.90
CA ALA A 148 -6.18 -26.59 3.48
C ALA A 148 -5.13 -25.85 2.62
N VAL A 149 -4.87 -24.56 2.86
CA VAL A 149 -3.86 -23.77 2.12
C VAL A 149 -2.48 -24.39 2.26
N GLN A 150 -2.07 -24.79 3.46
CA GLN A 150 -0.78 -25.47 3.66
C GLN A 150 -0.70 -26.78 2.85
N ARG A 151 -1.79 -27.54 2.82
CA ARG A 151 -1.88 -28.78 2.04
C ARG A 151 -1.86 -28.51 0.53
N ILE A 152 -2.59 -27.50 0.04
CA ILE A 152 -2.59 -27.07 -1.36
C ILE A 152 -1.18 -26.66 -1.79
N LYS A 153 -0.50 -25.80 -1.01
CA LYS A 153 0.88 -25.37 -1.31
C LYS A 153 1.86 -26.53 -1.37
N LYS A 154 1.65 -27.56 -0.56
CA LYS A 154 2.53 -28.73 -0.49
C LYS A 154 2.26 -29.77 -1.57
N GLU A 155 0.98 -30.04 -1.86
CA GLU A 155 0.56 -31.19 -2.68
C GLU A 155 0.14 -30.82 -4.10
N LEU A 156 -0.48 -29.64 -4.29
CA LEU A 156 -1.03 -29.22 -5.59
C LEU A 156 -0.15 -28.19 -6.27
N LEU A 157 0.21 -27.10 -5.58
CA LEU A 157 0.94 -25.97 -6.17
C LEU A 157 2.22 -26.38 -6.95
N PRO A 158 3.03 -27.38 -6.51
CA PRO A 158 4.20 -27.83 -7.29
C PRO A 158 3.88 -28.42 -8.66
N LYS A 159 2.64 -28.84 -8.91
CA LYS A 159 2.16 -29.34 -10.21
C LYS A 159 1.82 -28.21 -11.19
N TYR A 160 1.67 -26.97 -10.71
CA TYR A 160 1.16 -25.82 -11.45
C TYR A 160 2.20 -24.69 -11.53
N PRO A 161 3.25 -24.84 -12.36
CA PRO A 161 4.41 -23.95 -12.36
C PRO A 161 4.13 -22.49 -12.77
N HIS A 162 2.96 -22.20 -13.33
CA HIS A 162 2.55 -20.84 -13.70
C HIS A 162 1.69 -20.15 -12.65
N VAL A 163 1.43 -20.80 -11.51
CA VAL A 163 0.73 -20.21 -10.36
C VAL A 163 1.78 -19.81 -9.33
N ASP A 164 1.79 -18.54 -8.94
CA ASP A 164 2.80 -17.96 -8.06
C ASP A 164 2.57 -18.33 -6.58
N ASP A 165 1.30 -18.38 -6.14
CA ASP A 165 0.96 -18.72 -4.75
C ASP A 165 -0.53 -19.08 -4.56
N VAL A 166 -0.87 -19.54 -3.36
CA VAL A 166 -2.25 -19.68 -2.85
C VAL A 166 -2.37 -18.92 -1.54
N VAL A 167 -3.41 -18.09 -1.38
CA VAL A 167 -3.57 -17.25 -0.18
C VAL A 167 -4.99 -17.37 0.39
N ALA A 168 -5.10 -17.39 1.71
CA ALA A 168 -6.38 -17.21 2.39
C ALA A 168 -6.61 -15.72 2.69
N LEU A 169 -7.80 -15.21 2.37
CA LEU A 169 -8.23 -13.86 2.74
C LEU A 169 -8.99 -13.93 4.07
N GLU A 170 -8.23 -14.07 5.15
CA GLU A 170 -8.81 -14.22 6.50
C GLU A 170 -9.37 -12.91 7.03
N HIS A 171 -10.48 -12.97 7.75
CA HIS A 171 -11.06 -11.82 8.42
C HIS A 171 -11.93 -12.17 9.62
N SER A 172 -12.00 -11.25 10.58
CA SER A 172 -12.80 -11.39 11.80
C SER A 172 -14.29 -11.07 11.60
N TYR A 173 -14.66 -10.52 10.45
CA TYR A 173 -16.04 -10.12 10.14
C TYR A 173 -16.92 -11.34 9.79
N GLY A 174 -18.25 -11.17 9.76
CA GLY A 174 -19.20 -12.18 9.25
C GLY A 174 -20.02 -12.95 10.30
N CYS A 175 -19.57 -13.08 11.55
CA CYS A 175 -20.35 -13.67 12.66
C CYS A 175 -20.43 -12.71 13.85
N GLY A 176 -21.55 -12.71 14.57
CA GLY A 176 -21.74 -11.85 15.76
C GLY A 176 -21.79 -10.34 15.46
N VAL A 177 -21.75 -9.93 14.19
CA VAL A 177 -21.76 -8.53 13.76
C VAL A 177 -23.17 -8.04 13.42
N ALA A 178 -23.41 -6.73 13.58
CA ALA A 178 -24.58 -6.05 13.03
C ALA A 178 -24.33 -5.79 11.54
N ILE A 179 -24.55 -6.82 10.71
CA ILE A 179 -24.25 -6.81 9.27
C ILE A 179 -24.98 -5.68 8.50
N ASP A 180 -26.10 -5.19 9.06
CA ASP A 180 -26.92 -4.12 8.51
C ASP A 180 -26.73 -2.76 9.22
N ALA A 181 -25.73 -2.64 10.09
CA ALA A 181 -25.39 -1.35 10.70
C ALA A 181 -24.88 -0.36 9.62
N PRO A 182 -25.06 0.96 9.80
CA PRO A 182 -24.68 1.96 8.79
C PRO A 182 -23.24 1.83 8.26
N ASP A 183 -22.27 1.54 9.14
CA ASP A 183 -20.85 1.45 8.76
C ASP A 183 -20.38 0.03 8.40
N ALA A 184 -21.28 -0.96 8.44
CA ALA A 184 -20.99 -2.34 8.06
C ALA A 184 -20.54 -2.47 6.58
N ILE A 185 -20.86 -1.47 5.76
CA ILE A 185 -20.44 -1.41 4.36
C ILE A 185 -18.92 -1.36 4.19
N ILE A 186 -18.17 -0.78 5.14
CA ILE A 186 -16.71 -0.63 5.02
C ILE A 186 -16.02 -2.01 4.94
N PRO A 187 -16.13 -2.90 5.95
CA PRO A 187 -15.50 -4.22 5.86
C PRO A 187 -16.06 -5.07 4.72
N ILE A 188 -17.36 -5.02 4.42
CA ILE A 188 -17.96 -5.77 3.30
C ILE A 188 -17.34 -5.33 1.97
N ARG A 189 -17.26 -4.02 1.73
CA ARG A 189 -16.67 -3.46 0.50
C ARG A 189 -15.17 -3.74 0.42
N THR A 190 -14.45 -3.67 1.54
CA THR A 190 -13.02 -4.01 1.59
C THR A 190 -12.80 -5.46 1.17
N LEU A 191 -13.49 -6.42 1.79
CA LEU A 191 -13.34 -7.85 1.47
C LEU A 191 -13.72 -8.14 0.02
N ARG A 192 -14.85 -7.58 -0.44
CA ARG A 192 -15.28 -7.72 -1.84
C ARG A 192 -14.20 -7.22 -2.81
N ASN A 193 -13.68 -6.01 -2.57
CA ASN A 193 -12.71 -5.40 -3.48
C ASN A 193 -11.33 -6.04 -3.41
N ILE A 194 -10.95 -6.64 -2.27
CA ILE A 194 -9.75 -7.47 -2.20
C ILE A 194 -9.91 -8.67 -3.15
N SER A 195 -11.06 -9.34 -3.16
CA SER A 195 -11.33 -10.44 -4.09
C SER A 195 -11.31 -10.03 -5.57
N LEU A 196 -11.41 -8.72 -5.87
CA LEU A 196 -11.26 -8.16 -7.22
C LEU A 196 -9.82 -7.75 -7.56
N ASN A 197 -8.83 -8.09 -6.73
CA ASN A 197 -7.45 -7.75 -7.01
C ASN A 197 -6.99 -8.43 -8.32
N PRO A 198 -6.35 -7.71 -9.26
CA PRO A 198 -5.94 -8.27 -10.55
C PRO A 198 -5.01 -9.49 -10.44
N ASN A 199 -4.27 -9.63 -9.34
CA ASN A 199 -3.40 -10.78 -9.10
C ASN A 199 -4.17 -12.10 -8.90
N PHE A 200 -5.47 -12.04 -8.60
CA PHE A 200 -6.31 -13.23 -8.45
C PHE A 200 -6.91 -13.71 -9.77
N GLY A 201 -6.76 -12.96 -10.86
CA GLY A 201 -7.16 -13.44 -12.18
C GLY A 201 -8.66 -13.57 -12.41
N GLY A 202 -9.50 -13.05 -11.50
CA GLY A 202 -10.92 -13.39 -11.47
C GLY A 202 -11.21 -14.81 -10.94
N GLU A 203 -10.19 -15.51 -10.42
CA GLU A 203 -10.28 -16.86 -9.87
C GLU A 203 -10.18 -16.81 -8.34
N VAL A 204 -11.32 -16.57 -7.69
CA VAL A 204 -11.44 -16.60 -6.23
C VAL A 204 -12.36 -17.74 -5.84
N MET A 205 -11.88 -18.59 -4.93
CA MET A 205 -12.68 -19.63 -4.30
C MET A 205 -13.26 -19.10 -2.98
N VAL A 206 -14.51 -19.42 -2.68
CA VAL A 206 -15.16 -19.03 -1.42
C VAL A 206 -15.24 -20.23 -0.48
N VAL A 207 -14.85 -20.05 0.79
CA VAL A 207 -15.12 -21.02 1.86
C VAL A 207 -16.06 -20.37 2.86
N SER A 208 -17.22 -21.00 3.04
CA SER A 208 -18.26 -20.59 3.99
C SER A 208 -18.45 -21.60 5.10
N LEU A 209 -18.98 -21.15 6.25
CA LEU A 209 -19.37 -22.10 7.29
C LEU A 209 -20.78 -22.63 7.03
N GLY A 210 -21.71 -21.73 6.70
CA GLY A 210 -23.13 -22.01 6.43
C GLY A 210 -24.10 -21.32 7.41
N CYS A 211 -23.62 -20.79 8.53
CA CYS A 211 -24.45 -20.14 9.56
C CYS A 211 -24.11 -18.67 9.82
N GLU A 212 -23.14 -18.11 9.10
CA GLU A 212 -22.72 -16.72 9.22
C GLU A 212 -23.78 -15.71 8.74
N LYS A 213 -23.63 -14.45 9.11
CA LYS A 213 -24.51 -13.37 8.62
C LYS A 213 -24.04 -12.81 7.28
N LEU A 214 -22.73 -12.83 7.02
CA LEU A 214 -22.17 -12.44 5.72
C LEU A 214 -22.21 -13.65 4.78
N GLN A 215 -23.36 -13.93 4.20
CA GLN A 215 -23.51 -15.03 3.24
C GLN A 215 -22.69 -14.77 1.96
N PRO A 216 -22.22 -15.81 1.25
CA PRO A 216 -21.45 -15.68 0.00
C PRO A 216 -22.07 -14.71 -1.02
N GLU A 217 -23.39 -14.77 -1.20
CA GLU A 217 -24.14 -13.94 -2.16
C GLU A 217 -24.12 -12.45 -1.78
N ARG A 218 -23.96 -12.15 -0.48
CA ARG A 218 -23.82 -10.77 0.02
C ARG A 218 -22.40 -10.26 -0.19
N LEU A 219 -21.39 -11.11 0.01
CA LEU A 219 -20.00 -10.75 -0.21
C LEU A 219 -19.72 -10.57 -1.72
N LEU A 220 -20.17 -11.52 -2.54
CA LEU A 220 -19.99 -11.58 -3.99
C LEU A 220 -21.36 -11.65 -4.70
N PRO A 221 -22.10 -10.53 -4.80
CA PRO A 221 -23.37 -10.51 -5.51
C PRO A 221 -23.17 -10.75 -7.02
N PRO A 222 -24.24 -11.15 -7.74
CA PRO A 222 -24.18 -11.35 -9.19
C PRO A 222 -23.54 -10.17 -9.93
N GLY A 223 -22.59 -10.47 -10.81
CA GLY A 223 -21.83 -9.47 -11.59
C GLY A 223 -20.55 -8.95 -10.92
N THR A 224 -20.17 -9.47 -9.74
CA THR A 224 -18.90 -9.10 -9.08
C THR A 224 -17.70 -9.84 -9.67
N ILE A 225 -17.77 -11.16 -9.77
CA ILE A 225 -16.77 -12.01 -10.42
C ILE A 225 -17.48 -12.74 -11.56
N PRO A 226 -16.94 -12.75 -12.80
CA PRO A 226 -17.45 -13.57 -13.86
C PRO A 226 -17.17 -15.04 -13.51
N LEU A 227 -18.13 -15.70 -12.87
CA LEU A 227 -18.16 -17.15 -12.73
C LEU A 227 -18.56 -17.71 -14.09
N VAL A 228 -17.57 -17.99 -14.94
CA VAL A 228 -17.80 -18.60 -16.25
C VAL A 228 -17.61 -20.10 -16.10
N ASP A 229 -18.69 -20.86 -16.23
CA ASP A 229 -18.59 -22.29 -16.54
C ASP A 229 -18.21 -22.42 -18.02
N GLU A 230 -16.91 -22.43 -18.35
CA GLU A 230 -16.47 -22.65 -19.74
C GLU A 230 -16.65 -24.12 -20.19
N ARG A 231 -17.33 -24.97 -19.41
CA ARG A 231 -17.77 -26.29 -19.86
C ARG A 231 -19.09 -26.19 -20.64
N ASN A 232 -19.04 -25.63 -21.85
CA ASN A 232 -19.89 -25.94 -23.02
C ASN A 232 -20.09 -24.71 -23.92
N VAL A 233 -19.12 -24.48 -24.82
CA VAL A 233 -19.41 -23.76 -26.07
C VAL A 233 -19.89 -24.77 -27.12
N ALA A 234 -21.01 -25.42 -26.83
CA ALA A 234 -21.88 -26.12 -27.78
C ALA A 234 -23.06 -26.68 -26.98
N ASP A 235 -24.25 -26.15 -27.26
CA ASP A 235 -25.54 -26.57 -26.71
C ASP A 235 -25.73 -26.34 -25.20
N ILE A 236 -26.64 -25.45 -24.85
CA ILE A 236 -27.78 -25.65 -23.92
C ILE A 236 -28.45 -24.27 -23.67
N GLY A 237 -29.78 -24.29 -23.66
CA GLY A 237 -30.63 -23.11 -23.51
C GLY A 237 -30.52 -22.40 -22.17
N ALA A 238 -31.25 -21.29 -22.08
CA ALA A 238 -31.34 -20.38 -20.95
C ALA A 238 -31.77 -21.06 -19.63
N SER A 239 -30.83 -21.70 -18.93
CA SER A 239 -30.93 -22.08 -17.50
C SER A 239 -29.59 -22.63 -16.98
N ALA A 240 -28.51 -21.88 -17.08
CA ALA A 240 -27.32 -22.12 -16.26
C ALA A 240 -27.35 -21.08 -15.14
N GLU A 241 -27.83 -21.47 -13.96
CA GLU A 241 -27.67 -20.65 -12.76
C GLU A 241 -26.17 -20.51 -12.49
N ASN A 242 -25.67 -19.26 -12.47
CA ASN A 242 -24.31 -18.93 -12.07
C ASN A 242 -24.10 -19.38 -10.61
N LYS A 243 -23.66 -20.62 -10.40
CA LYS A 243 -23.31 -21.11 -9.06
C LYS A 243 -21.98 -20.49 -8.65
N LEU A 244 -21.98 -19.82 -7.51
CA LEU A 244 -20.75 -19.36 -6.86
C LEU A 244 -19.88 -20.58 -6.53
N ASP A 245 -18.59 -20.49 -6.81
CA ASP A 245 -17.57 -21.47 -6.43
C ASP A 245 -17.36 -21.44 -4.91
N VAL A 246 -18.27 -22.11 -4.19
CA VAL A 246 -18.38 -22.07 -2.72
C VAL A 246 -18.25 -23.48 -2.12
N VAL A 247 -17.32 -23.64 -1.19
CA VAL A 247 -17.30 -24.78 -0.26
C VAL A 247 -17.98 -24.37 1.04
N CYS A 248 -19.16 -24.93 1.31
CA CYS A 248 -19.86 -24.75 2.59
C CYS A 248 -19.45 -25.86 3.57
N LEU A 249 -18.71 -25.51 4.62
CA LEU A 249 -18.13 -26.49 5.53
C LEU A 249 -19.18 -27.28 6.33
N GLN A 250 -20.35 -26.71 6.66
CA GLN A 250 -21.44 -27.40 7.36
C GLN A 250 -22.47 -28.04 6.41
N ASP A 251 -22.17 -28.17 5.12
CA ASP A 251 -23.01 -28.93 4.21
C ASP A 251 -23.12 -30.40 4.66
N GLU A 252 -24.30 -31.01 4.53
CA GLU A 252 -24.58 -32.39 4.94
C GLU A 252 -23.71 -33.42 4.18
N ALA A 253 -23.17 -33.04 3.02
CA ALA A 253 -22.22 -33.84 2.26
C ALA A 253 -20.86 -34.01 2.96
N HIS A 254 -20.56 -33.21 3.99
CA HIS A 254 -19.29 -33.27 4.70
C HIS A 254 -19.38 -34.06 6.01
N VAL A 255 -18.67 -35.18 6.06
CA VAL A 255 -18.56 -36.01 7.26
C VAL A 255 -17.15 -35.90 7.85
N GLY A 256 -17.02 -35.03 8.84
CA GLY A 256 -15.77 -34.79 9.57
C GLY A 256 -14.79 -33.87 8.84
N PHE A 257 -13.72 -33.51 9.56
CA PHE A 257 -12.73 -32.51 9.12
C PHE A 257 -12.07 -32.85 7.79
N MET A 258 -11.61 -34.08 7.58
CA MET A 258 -10.90 -34.45 6.35
C MET A 258 -11.81 -34.41 5.11
N SER A 259 -13.10 -34.73 5.25
CA SER A 259 -14.06 -34.60 4.15
C SER A 259 -14.21 -33.15 3.69
N MET A 260 -14.13 -32.19 4.61
CA MET A 260 -14.14 -30.76 4.28
C MET A 260 -12.87 -30.37 3.53
N ILE A 261 -11.70 -30.79 4.04
CA ILE A 261 -10.40 -30.52 3.40
C ILE A 261 -10.36 -31.10 1.99
N ASP A 262 -10.80 -32.34 1.79
CA ASP A 262 -10.79 -32.97 0.47
C ASP A 262 -11.73 -32.27 -0.53
N SER A 263 -12.81 -31.64 -0.05
CA SER A 263 -13.66 -30.77 -0.87
C SER A 263 -12.91 -29.51 -1.32
N VAL A 264 -12.27 -28.81 -0.37
CA VAL A 264 -11.46 -27.62 -0.64
C VAL A 264 -10.31 -27.93 -1.60
N MET A 265 -9.60 -29.06 -1.41
CA MET A 265 -8.51 -29.49 -2.27
C MET A 265 -8.97 -29.74 -3.71
N ARG A 266 -10.11 -30.41 -3.90
CA ARG A 266 -10.66 -30.71 -5.23
C ARG A 266 -11.00 -29.43 -5.98
N GLN A 267 -11.69 -28.51 -5.32
CA GLN A 267 -12.06 -27.23 -5.95
C GLN A 267 -10.83 -26.37 -6.23
N ALA A 268 -9.85 -26.35 -5.30
CA ALA A 268 -8.58 -25.67 -5.54
C ALA A 268 -7.84 -26.24 -6.77
N GLU A 269 -7.86 -27.55 -7.00
CA GLU A 269 -7.23 -28.18 -8.18
C GLU A 269 -7.84 -27.63 -9.49
N GLU A 270 -9.16 -27.47 -9.57
CA GLU A 270 -9.85 -26.88 -10.74
C GLU A 270 -9.45 -25.41 -10.98
N HIS A 271 -9.36 -24.58 -9.94
CA HIS A 271 -8.89 -23.19 -10.06
C HIS A 271 -7.41 -23.14 -10.47
N LEU A 272 -6.57 -24.01 -9.89
CA LEU A 272 -5.14 -24.06 -10.21
C LEU A 272 -4.90 -24.47 -11.66
N GLU A 273 -5.69 -25.38 -12.22
CA GLU A 273 -5.63 -25.72 -13.65
C GLU A 273 -5.87 -24.50 -14.54
N ARG A 274 -6.93 -23.72 -14.26
CA ARG A 274 -7.27 -22.50 -15.01
C ARG A 274 -6.19 -21.42 -14.85
N LEU A 275 -5.76 -21.16 -13.61
CA LEU A 275 -4.68 -20.21 -13.34
C LEU A 275 -3.39 -20.64 -14.05
N ASN A 276 -3.06 -21.94 -14.07
CA ASN A 276 -1.85 -22.45 -14.70
C ASN A 276 -1.87 -22.38 -16.24
N ALA A 277 -3.04 -22.25 -16.87
CA ALA A 277 -3.16 -22.02 -18.31
C ALA A 277 -2.72 -20.60 -18.72
N ARG A 278 -2.73 -19.65 -17.78
CA ARG A 278 -2.39 -18.25 -18.02
C ARG A 278 -0.90 -18.07 -18.27
N ARG A 279 -0.53 -17.09 -19.09
CA ARG A 279 0.86 -16.70 -19.35
C ARG A 279 1.01 -15.20 -19.17
N ARG A 280 2.24 -14.79 -18.85
CA ARG A 280 2.58 -13.36 -18.86
C ARG A 280 2.60 -12.85 -20.30
N GLU A 281 2.20 -11.61 -20.46
CA GLU A 281 2.22 -10.86 -21.70
C GLU A 281 2.92 -9.52 -21.45
N THR A 282 3.63 -9.01 -22.46
CA THR A 282 4.17 -7.65 -22.42
C THR A 282 3.01 -6.66 -22.47
N VAL A 283 2.79 -5.93 -21.38
CA VAL A 283 1.73 -4.92 -21.26
C VAL A 283 2.33 -3.54 -20.95
N PRO A 284 1.66 -2.43 -21.33
CA PRO A 284 2.18 -1.10 -21.03
C PRO A 284 2.23 -0.84 -19.52
N ALA A 285 3.20 -0.03 -19.10
CA ALA A 285 3.35 0.37 -17.70
C ALA A 285 2.12 1.11 -17.14
N SER A 286 1.27 1.66 -18.02
CA SER A 286 -0.01 2.29 -17.65
C SER A 286 -0.98 1.35 -16.93
N GLU A 287 -0.82 0.04 -17.06
CA GLU A 287 -1.67 -0.95 -16.40
C GLU A 287 -1.28 -1.15 -14.92
N LEU A 288 -0.17 -0.56 -14.46
CA LEU A 288 0.25 -0.68 -13.07
C LEU A 288 -0.63 0.13 -12.12
N VAL A 289 -0.91 -0.49 -10.97
CA VAL A 289 -1.52 0.16 -9.81
C VAL A 289 -0.58 -0.03 -8.62
N VAL A 290 0.08 1.06 -8.19
CA VAL A 290 1.14 1.02 -7.17
C VAL A 290 0.67 1.70 -5.89
N GLY A 291 0.61 0.94 -4.79
CA GLY A 291 0.40 1.49 -3.46
C GLY A 291 1.73 1.83 -2.79
N VAL A 292 1.80 2.98 -2.12
CA VAL A 292 2.94 3.41 -1.30
C VAL A 292 2.48 3.68 0.13
N GLN A 293 3.30 3.25 1.09
CA GLN A 293 3.09 3.48 2.52
C GLN A 293 4.45 3.59 3.23
N CYS A 294 4.44 4.19 4.41
CA CYS A 294 5.56 4.18 5.34
C CYS A 294 5.59 2.87 6.14
N GLY A 295 6.76 2.58 6.71
CA GLY A 295 6.95 1.45 7.63
C GLY A 295 7.26 1.97 9.04
N GLY A 296 8.51 1.82 9.47
CA GLY A 296 9.00 2.50 10.66
C GLY A 296 9.46 3.93 10.31
N SER A 297 8.79 4.94 10.86
CA SER A 297 9.19 6.34 10.67
C SER A 297 10.60 6.59 11.22
N ASP A 298 11.46 7.21 10.41
CA ASP A 298 12.76 7.70 10.84
C ASP A 298 13.03 9.14 10.37
N ALA A 299 14.03 9.78 10.97
CA ALA A 299 14.37 11.16 10.67
C ALA A 299 14.98 11.38 9.26
N PHE A 300 15.36 10.30 8.56
CA PHE A 300 15.85 10.30 7.19
C PHE A 300 14.78 9.99 6.14
N SER A 301 13.63 9.45 6.52
CA SER A 301 12.62 8.91 5.61
C SER A 301 12.14 10.00 4.67
N GLY A 302 11.79 11.16 5.25
CA GLY A 302 11.36 12.34 4.50
C GLY A 302 12.46 13.01 3.67
N VAL A 303 13.75 12.69 3.85
CA VAL A 303 14.86 13.31 3.11
C VAL A 303 15.60 12.34 2.18
N THR A 304 15.18 11.07 2.14
CA THR A 304 15.82 10.02 1.33
C THR A 304 14.78 9.16 0.60
N ALA A 305 14.21 8.17 1.27
CA ALA A 305 13.30 7.19 0.69
C ALA A 305 12.02 7.85 0.15
N ASN A 306 11.39 8.74 0.93
CA ASN A 306 10.11 9.34 0.54
C ASN A 306 10.24 10.24 -0.70
N PRO A 307 11.26 11.13 -0.81
CA PRO A 307 11.50 11.87 -2.05
C PRO A 307 11.80 10.97 -3.26
N ALA A 308 12.56 9.88 -3.07
CA ALA A 308 12.83 8.93 -4.16
C ALA A 308 11.55 8.21 -4.62
N VAL A 309 10.68 7.83 -3.69
CA VAL A 309 9.35 7.26 -3.98
C VAL A 309 8.45 8.31 -4.64
N GLY A 310 8.50 9.57 -4.21
CA GLY A 310 7.77 10.68 -4.85
C GLY A 310 8.18 10.86 -6.31
N PHE A 311 9.49 10.86 -6.59
CA PHE A 311 10.00 10.93 -7.96
C PHE A 311 9.58 9.72 -8.80
N CYS A 312 9.65 8.51 -8.23
CA CYS A 312 9.17 7.29 -8.88
C CYS A 312 7.66 7.37 -9.20
N THR A 313 6.87 7.93 -8.27
CA THR A 313 5.43 8.14 -8.42
C THR A 313 5.15 9.07 -9.62
N ASP A 314 5.88 10.17 -9.75
CA ASP A 314 5.73 11.07 -10.91
C ASP A 314 6.09 10.37 -12.23
N LEU A 315 7.10 9.49 -12.25
CA LEU A 315 7.42 8.69 -13.43
C LEU A 315 6.29 7.72 -13.79
N LEU A 316 5.71 7.04 -12.80
CA LEU A 316 4.58 6.12 -12.99
C LEU A 316 3.35 6.86 -13.52
N VAL A 317 2.99 8.00 -12.93
CA VAL A 317 1.87 8.84 -13.39
C VAL A 317 2.10 9.31 -14.82
N ARG A 318 3.33 9.73 -15.17
CA ARG A 318 3.67 10.11 -16.56
C ARG A 318 3.60 8.94 -17.54
N ALA A 319 3.81 7.71 -17.07
CA ALA A 319 3.62 6.49 -17.86
C ALA A 319 2.16 6.02 -17.93
N GLY A 320 1.21 6.78 -17.35
CA GLY A 320 -0.21 6.49 -17.35
C GLY A 320 -0.66 5.49 -16.28
N ALA A 321 0.23 5.12 -15.35
CA ALA A 321 -0.09 4.22 -14.25
C ALA A 321 -0.90 4.93 -13.15
N THR A 322 -1.51 4.15 -12.27
CA THR A 322 -2.18 4.65 -11.07
C THR A 322 -1.28 4.48 -9.85
N VAL A 323 -1.15 5.53 -9.04
CA VAL A 323 -0.42 5.49 -7.78
C VAL A 323 -1.33 5.92 -6.63
N MET A 324 -1.23 5.21 -5.51
CA MET A 324 -2.03 5.47 -4.30
C MET A 324 -1.11 5.64 -3.10
N PHE A 325 -1.36 6.68 -2.32
CA PHE A 325 -0.80 6.84 -0.97
C PHE A 325 -1.97 6.92 0.02
N SER A 326 -1.77 6.54 1.28
CA SER A 326 -2.84 6.43 2.28
C SER A 326 -2.44 7.07 3.61
N GLU A 327 -2.50 6.33 4.72
CA GLU A 327 -1.98 6.72 6.04
C GLU A 327 -2.49 8.08 6.54
N VAL A 328 -3.82 8.21 6.70
CA VAL A 328 -4.47 9.47 7.16
C VAL A 328 -3.78 10.07 8.39
N THR A 329 -3.38 9.24 9.36
CA THR A 329 -2.66 9.69 10.56
C THR A 329 -1.31 10.34 10.24
N GLU A 330 -0.57 9.84 9.27
CA GLU A 330 0.75 10.35 8.88
C GLU A 330 0.65 11.66 8.09
N VAL A 331 -0.42 11.83 7.30
CA VAL A 331 -0.58 13.01 6.42
C VAL A 331 -1.49 14.09 6.98
N ARG A 332 -2.16 13.85 8.12
CA ARG A 332 -3.15 14.77 8.71
C ARG A 332 -2.62 16.18 8.89
N ASP A 333 -1.39 16.31 9.36
CA ASP A 333 -0.80 17.61 9.71
C ASP A 333 -0.17 18.32 8.50
N GLY A 334 -0.08 17.65 7.35
CA GLY A 334 0.34 18.20 6.05
C GLY A 334 -0.81 18.37 5.03
N ILE A 335 -2.06 18.41 5.51
CA ILE A 335 -3.26 18.37 4.65
C ILE A 335 -3.37 19.56 3.68
N ASP A 336 -2.82 20.73 4.03
CA ASP A 336 -2.81 21.90 3.14
C ASP A 336 -1.87 21.73 1.93
N GLN A 337 -0.76 21.01 2.08
CA GLN A 337 0.08 20.64 0.94
C GLN A 337 -0.63 19.67 -0.02
N LEU A 338 -1.55 18.84 0.49
CA LEU A 338 -2.32 17.90 -0.35
C LEU A 338 -3.50 18.60 -1.03
N THR A 339 -4.32 19.32 -0.27
CA THR A 339 -5.52 20.00 -0.78
C THR A 339 -5.17 21.08 -1.81
N SER A 340 -4.05 21.78 -1.65
CA SER A 340 -3.58 22.75 -2.64
C SER A 340 -3.27 22.15 -4.01
N ARG A 341 -2.97 20.85 -4.08
CA ARG A 341 -2.64 20.10 -5.31
C ARG A 341 -3.84 19.35 -5.91
N ALA A 342 -5.03 19.49 -5.35
CA ALA A 342 -6.24 18.88 -5.91
C ALA A 342 -6.48 19.35 -7.36
N THR A 343 -6.99 18.45 -8.20
CA THR A 343 -7.35 18.73 -9.61
C THR A 343 -8.72 19.36 -9.73
#